data_AF-A0A969A2W1-F1
#
_entry.id   AF-A0A969A2W1-F1
#
_cell.length_a   1.000
_cell.length_b   1.000
_cell.length_c   1.000
_cell.angle_alpha   90.00
_cell.angle_beta   90.00
_cell.angle_gamma   90.00
#
_symmetry.space_group_name_H-M   'P 1'
#
loop_
_entity.id
_entity.type
_entity.pdbx_description
1 polymer ?
#
loop_
_entity_poly.entity_id
_entity_poly.type
_entity_poly.pdbx_seq_one_letter_code
_entity_poly.pdbx_strand_id
1 'polypeptide(L)'
;MSDQKTDQLCIVEDLLVAVEPHQHEDQDVVLVSAKACLDLSGYHLSAAELSKLMRILKDLNAQLAESLQRDYPAASVVLEICSKPTHGD
;
A
#
# COMPACT_ATOMS: atom_id res chain seq x y z
N MET A 1 -20.05 20.67 -10.56
CA MET A 1 -18.89 20.27 -9.75
C MET A 1 -19.06 18.80 -9.48
N SER A 2 -18.21 17.96 -10.07
CA SER A 2 -18.39 16.51 -10.04
C SER A 2 -17.92 15.99 -8.69
N ASP A 3 -18.86 15.63 -7.81
CA ASP A 3 -18.57 14.83 -6.63
C ASP A 3 -17.90 13.53 -7.10
N GLN A 4 -16.61 13.41 -6.83
CA GLN A 4 -15.87 12.17 -7.03
C GLN A 4 -16.53 11.12 -6.13
N LYS A 5 -17.31 10.20 -6.71
CA LYS A 5 -17.98 9.14 -5.96
C LYS A 5 -16.92 8.23 -5.33
N THR A 6 -16.69 8.42 -4.03
CA THR A 6 -15.83 7.57 -3.19
C THR A 6 -16.25 6.10 -3.20
N ASP A 7 -17.49 5.81 -3.61
CA ASP A 7 -18.03 4.47 -3.85
C ASP A 7 -17.18 3.63 -4.82
N GLN A 8 -16.39 4.29 -5.69
CA GLN A 8 -15.53 3.66 -6.69
C GLN A 8 -14.05 3.69 -6.33
N LEU A 9 -13.65 4.06 -5.12
CA LEU A 9 -12.24 4.15 -4.74
C LEU A 9 -11.84 2.99 -3.81
N CYS A 10 -10.63 2.47 -4.02
CA CYS A 10 -9.95 1.62 -3.05
C CYS A 10 -8.50 2.07 -2.89
N ILE A 11 -7.97 1.88 -1.69
CA ILE A 11 -6.53 2.01 -1.45
C ILE A 11 -5.93 0.62 -1.58
N VAL A 12 -4.87 0.50 -2.37
CA VAL A 12 -4.10 -0.72 -2.50
C VAL A 12 -2.70 -0.47 -1.97
N GLU A 13 -2.28 -1.30 -1.04
CA GLU A 13 -0.91 -1.29 -0.53
C GLU A 13 -0.29 -2.64 -0.87
N ASP A 14 0.86 -2.62 -1.53
CA ASP A 14 1.62 -3.79 -1.92
C ASP A 14 3.04 -3.67 -1.36
N LEU A 15 3.41 -4.64 -0.55
CA LEU A 15 4.67 -4.69 0.16
C LEU A 15 5.47 -5.87 -0.38
N LEU A 16 6.68 -5.60 -0.88
CA LEU A 16 7.61 -6.61 -1.36
C LEU A 16 8.91 -6.54 -0.55
N VAL A 17 9.18 -7.58 0.23
CA VAL A 17 10.36 -7.65 1.10
C VAL A 17 11.20 -8.86 0.71
N ALA A 18 12.47 -8.62 0.39
CA ALA A 18 13.48 -9.69 0.36
C ALA A 18 14.02 -9.87 1.78
N VAL A 19 13.82 -11.06 2.35
CA VAL A 19 14.30 -11.43 3.69
C VAL A 19 15.30 -12.56 3.59
N GLU A 20 16.40 -12.44 4.34
CA GLU A 20 17.33 -13.55 4.58
C GLU A 20 16.94 -14.22 5.91
N PRO A 21 16.35 -15.43 5.90
CA PRO A 21 16.00 -16.10 7.13
C PRO A 21 17.27 -16.55 7.86
N HIS A 22 17.53 -15.99 9.05
CA HIS A 22 18.71 -16.28 9.88
C HIS A 22 18.86 -17.73 10.38
N GLN A 23 18.10 -18.69 9.85
CA GLN A 23 18.00 -20.05 10.41
C GLN A 23 18.52 -21.19 9.51
N HIS A 24 18.99 -20.91 8.29
CA HIS A 24 19.56 -21.94 7.43
C HIS A 24 20.93 -21.55 6.88
N GLU A 25 21.89 -22.48 6.95
CA GLU A 25 23.27 -22.31 6.47
C GLU A 25 23.35 -22.19 4.94
N ASP A 26 22.24 -22.41 4.23
CA ASP A 26 22.06 -22.11 2.81
C ASP A 26 21.35 -20.76 2.66
N GLN A 27 22.10 -19.78 2.14
CA GLN A 27 21.73 -18.37 1.98
C GLN A 27 20.69 -18.15 0.86
N ASP A 28 19.48 -18.66 1.03
CA ASP A 28 18.39 -18.36 0.10
C ASP A 28 17.63 -17.10 0.55
N VAL A 29 17.71 -16.05 -0.28
CA VAL A 29 16.88 -14.85 -0.14
C VAL A 29 15.44 -15.23 -0.45
N VAL A 30 14.55 -15.07 0.52
CA VAL A 30 13.11 -15.32 0.34
C VAL A 30 12.41 -14.02 0.02
N LEU A 31 11.61 -14.02 -1.05
CA LEU A 31 10.74 -12.89 -1.41
C LEU A 31 9.38 -13.07 -0.72
N VAL A 32 9.01 -12.09 0.10
CA VAL A 32 7.69 -11.98 0.73
C VAL A 32 6.93 -10.88 0.02
N SER A 33 5.77 -11.21 -0.55
CA SER A 33 4.81 -10.23 -1.08
C SER A 33 3.56 -10.26 -0.21
N ALA A 34 3.11 -9.07 0.21
CA ALA A 34 1.90 -8.89 0.98
C ALA A 34 1.09 -7.75 0.37
N LYS A 35 -0.20 -8.00 0.14
CA LYS A 35 -1.12 -7.02 -0.45
C LYS A 35 -2.30 -6.75 0.47
N ALA A 36 -2.59 -5.48 0.71
CA ALA A 36 -3.78 -5.02 1.40
C ALA A 36 -4.65 -4.19 0.44
N CYS A 37 -5.96 -4.31 0.58
CA CYS A 37 -6.93 -3.50 -0.16
C CYS A 37 -7.97 -2.98 0.82
N LEU A 38 -8.15 -1.65 0.87
CA LEU A 38 -9.15 -0.99 1.69
C LEU A 38 -10.22 -0.36 0.80
N ASP A 39 -11.45 -0.86 0.92
CA ASP A 39 -12.62 -0.30 0.24
C ASP A 39 -13.08 0.98 0.95
N LEU A 40 -13.17 2.09 0.22
CA LEU A 40 -13.54 3.39 0.77
C LEU A 40 -15.04 3.72 0.71
N SER A 41 -15.87 2.85 0.14
CA SER A 41 -17.31 3.11 -0.07
C SER A 41 -18.10 3.35 1.22
N GLY A 42 -17.70 2.74 2.34
CA GLY A 42 -18.37 2.92 3.64
C GLY A 42 -17.98 4.20 4.39
N TYR A 43 -17.01 4.97 3.90
CA TYR A 43 -16.40 6.08 4.64
C TYR A 43 -16.92 7.46 4.24
N HIS A 44 -17.67 7.57 3.14
CA HIS A 44 -18.29 8.82 2.64
C HIS A 44 -17.36 10.05 2.70
N LEU A 45 -16.10 9.88 2.32
CA LEU A 45 -15.08 10.93 2.45
C LEU A 45 -15.37 12.09 1.48
N SER A 46 -15.28 13.32 1.96
CA SER A 46 -15.21 14.50 1.09
C SER A 46 -13.88 14.53 0.32
N ALA A 47 -13.82 15.32 -0.76
CA ALA A 47 -12.59 15.51 -1.53
C ALA A 47 -11.42 16.03 -0.67
N ALA A 48 -11.71 16.88 0.32
CA ALA A 48 -10.71 17.41 1.24
C ALA A 48 -10.21 16.34 2.22
N GLU A 49 -11.09 15.48 2.71
CA GLU A 49 -10.73 14.35 3.59
C GLU A 49 -9.95 13.28 2.83
N LEU A 50 -10.37 12.95 1.61
CA LEU A 50 -9.63 12.05 0.73
C LEU A 50 -8.21 12.57 0.50
N SER A 51 -8.05 13.86 0.17
CA SER A 51 -6.73 14.47 -0.04
C SER A 51 -5.85 14.41 1.22
N LYS A 52 -6.43 14.59 2.41
CA LYS A 52 -5.71 14.45 3.69
C LYS A 52 -5.30 12.99 3.94
N LEU A 53 -6.22 12.05 3.72
CA LEU A 53 -5.95 10.62 3.85
C LEU A 53 -4.81 10.18 2.92
N MET A 54 -4.81 10.66 1.68
CA MET A 54 -3.73 10.42 0.73
C MET A 54 -2.37 10.89 1.26
N ARG A 55 -2.32 12.06 1.88
CA ARG A 55 -1.08 12.59 2.44
C ARG A 55 -0.59 11.77 3.63
N ILE A 56 -1.50 11.41 4.54
CA ILE A 56 -1.19 10.55 5.70
C ILE A 56 -0.62 9.21 5.24
N LEU A 57 -1.24 8.57 4.25
CA LEU A 57 -0.78 7.28 3.74
C LEU A 57 0.58 7.36 3.06
N LYS A 58 0.85 8.45 2.31
CA LYS A 58 2.19 8.69 1.73
C LYS A 58 3.26 8.86 2.80
N ASP A 59 2.97 9.66 3.83
CA ASP A 59 3.91 9.90 4.94
C ASP A 59 4.18 8.60 5.73
N LEU A 60 3.14 7.80 5.96
CA LEU A 60 3.27 6.49 6.62
C LEU A 60 4.08 5.51 5.76
N ASN A 61 3.83 5.45 4.46
CA ASN A 61 4.57 4.58 3.55
C ASN A 61 6.04 4.95 3.45
N ALA A 62 6.36 6.24 3.42
CA ALA A 62 7.75 6.70 3.44
C ALA A 62 8.46 6.23 4.72
N GLN A 63 7.82 6.38 5.88
CA GLN A 63 8.37 5.91 7.16
C GLN A 63 8.52 4.38 7.21
N LEU A 64 7.55 3.65 6.66
CA LEU A 64 7.60 2.19 6.57
C LEU A 64 8.74 1.73 5.65
N ALA A 65 8.90 2.36 4.48
CA ALA A 65 9.98 2.09 3.56
C ALA A 65 11.35 2.39 4.18
N GLU A 66 11.51 3.52 4.88
CA GLU A 66 12.74 3.85 5.61
C GLU A 66 13.04 2.85 6.73
N SER A 67 12.03 2.43 7.49
CA SER A 67 12.18 1.41 8.53
C SER A 67 12.59 0.07 7.94
N LEU A 68 11.94 -0.35 6.85
CA LEU A 68 12.24 -1.61 6.18
C LEU A 68 13.61 -1.58 5.51
N GLN A 69 14.02 -0.49 4.86
CA GLN A 69 15.37 -0.39 4.27
C GLN A 69 16.48 -0.44 5.32
N ARG A 70 16.21 0.04 6.54
CA ARG A 70 17.17 -0.03 7.65
C ARG A 70 17.44 -1.47 8.08
N ASP A 71 16.38 -2.26 8.22
CA ASP A 71 16.46 -3.64 8.71
C ASP A 71 16.65 -4.66 7.58
N TYR A 72 16.22 -4.32 6.36
CA TYR A 72 16.19 -5.13 5.14
C TYR A 72 16.48 -4.24 3.90
N PRO A 73 17.75 -4.01 3.54
CA PRO A 73 18.13 -3.07 2.48
C PRO A 73 17.54 -3.38 1.09
N ALA A 74 17.06 -4.60 0.87
CA ALA A 74 16.42 -5.06 -0.37
C ALA A 74 14.87 -4.99 -0.35
N ALA A 75 14.27 -4.35 0.65
CA ALA A 75 12.82 -4.18 0.74
C ALA A 75 12.29 -3.00 -0.10
N SER A 76 11.10 -3.16 -0.67
CA SER A 76 10.37 -2.15 -1.42
C SER A 76 8.91 -2.07 -0.97
N VAL A 77 8.39 -0.85 -0.81
CA VAL A 77 6.99 -0.59 -0.44
C VAL A 77 6.33 0.19 -1.56
N VAL A 78 5.20 -0.28 -2.06
CA VAL A 78 4.41 0.38 -3.11
C VAL A 78 3.00 0.65 -2.60
N LEU A 79 2.60 1.93 -2.58
CA LEU A 79 1.22 2.34 -2.30
C LEU A 79 0.61 2.96 -3.55
N GLU A 80 -0.55 2.44 -3.95
CA GLU A 80 -1.33 2.98 -5.07
C GLU A 80 -2.80 3.16 -4.65
N ILE A 81 -3.41 4.28 -5.05
CA ILE A 81 -4.85 4.47 -4.90
C ILE A 81 -5.46 4.27 -6.26
N CYS A 82 -6.23 3.20 -6.37
CA CYS A 82 -6.86 2.80 -7.60
C CYS A 82 -8.35 3.12 -7.52
N SER A 83 -8.93 3.46 -8.65
CA SER A 83 -10.35 3.20 -8.82
C SER A 83 -10.56 1.69 -8.65
N LYS A 84 -11.64 1.28 -7.98
CA LYS A 84 -12.06 -0.11 -7.95
C LYS A 84 -12.04 -0.63 -9.39
N PRO A 85 -11.53 -1.85 -9.63
CA PRO A 85 -11.64 -2.45 -10.94
C PRO A 85 -13.12 -2.43 -11.33
N THR A 86 -13.46 -1.71 -12.39
CA THR A 86 -14.78 -1.83 -13.01
C THR A 86 -14.84 -3.24 -13.54
N HIS A 87 -15.58 -4.12 -12.88
CA HIS A 87 -16.07 -5.33 -13.54
C HIS A 87 -16.96 -4.84 -14.69
N GLY A 88 -16.37 -4.77 -15.89
CA GLY A 88 -17.06 -4.61 -17.15
C GLY A 88 -16.78 -5.85 -17.99
N ASP A 89 -17.85 -6.64 -18.16
CA ASP A 89 -18.12 -7.70 -19.14
C ASP A 89 -17.09 -8.83 -19.37
#